data_AF-A0A9J6DSP6-F1
#
_entry.id   AF-A0A9J6DSP6-F1
#
_cell.length_a   1.000
_cell.length_b   1.000
_cell.length_c   1.000
_cell.angle_alpha   90.00
_cell.angle_beta   90.00
_cell.angle_gamma   90.00
#
_symmetry.space_group_name_H-M   'P 1'
#
loop_
_entity.id
_entity.type
_entity.pdbx_description
1 polymer ?
#
loop_
_entity_poly.entity_id
_entity_poly.type
_entity_poly.pdbx_seq_one_letter_code
_entity_poly.pdbx_strand_id
1 'polypeptide(L)'
;MDRCAVWPRPEARCPACGECVAGAMEAHVEKCLQRFSKNPKSAEPCVCVVCRKDITSLDEAQRMAHVNRCLDGEGKEPVQEPVVSTPSRNGSPGFMLLDCPLCERSFKTSEACKNHIKQCSTKLGMSPKQVVEAIRLQQRYVQERMAAGLPVVRRR
;
A
#
# COMPACT_ATOMS: atom_id res chain seq x y z
N MET A 1 -24.52 -21.51 -58.28
CA MET A 1 -23.26 -20.85 -58.68
C MET A 1 -22.65 -20.26 -57.41
N ASP A 2 -21.55 -20.69 -56.82
CA ASP A 2 -20.59 -21.74 -57.16
C ASP A 2 -19.88 -22.22 -55.87
N ARG A 3 -20.06 -23.50 -55.55
CA ARG A 3 -19.07 -24.47 -55.05
C ARG A 3 -18.14 -24.05 -53.90
N CYS A 4 -18.56 -24.32 -52.66
CA CYS A 4 -17.63 -24.68 -51.58
C CYS A 4 -17.66 -26.19 -51.33
N ALA A 5 -16.93 -26.92 -52.18
CA ALA A 5 -16.47 -28.27 -51.87
C ALA A 5 -14.94 -28.21 -51.80
N VAL A 6 -14.40 -28.28 -50.58
CA VAL A 6 -13.12 -28.91 -50.19
C VAL A 6 -12.91 -28.57 -48.71
N TRP A 7 -12.98 -29.62 -47.87
CA TRP A 7 -12.40 -29.82 -46.54
C TRP A 7 -11.96 -28.57 -45.74
N PRO A 8 -12.48 -28.33 -44.51
CA PRO A 8 -12.00 -27.24 -43.66
C PRO A 8 -10.58 -27.54 -43.20
N ARG A 9 -9.61 -26.91 -43.88
CA ARG A 9 -8.24 -26.77 -43.41
C ARG A 9 -8.30 -25.97 -42.10
N PRO A 10 -7.72 -26.42 -40.98
CA PRO A 10 -7.82 -25.69 -39.72
C PRO A 10 -7.15 -24.33 -39.89
N GLU A 11 -7.96 -23.27 -39.92
CA GLU A 11 -7.49 -21.89 -40.00
C GLU A 11 -6.72 -21.60 -38.70
N ALA A 12 -5.39 -21.58 -38.79
CA ALA A 12 -4.56 -21.31 -37.63
C ALA A 12 -4.74 -19.84 -37.24
N ARG A 13 -5.37 -19.61 -36.08
CA ARG A 13 -5.55 -18.27 -35.50
C ARG A 13 -4.36 -17.93 -34.61
N CYS A 14 -3.91 -16.68 -34.67
CA CYS A 14 -2.86 -16.22 -33.77
C CYS A 14 -3.37 -16.22 -32.32
N PRO A 15 -2.68 -16.87 -31.36
CA PRO A 15 -3.10 -16.86 -29.96
C PRO A 15 -2.92 -15.49 -29.28
N ALA A 16 -2.15 -14.57 -29.87
CA ALA A 16 -1.87 -13.25 -29.31
C ALA A 16 -2.90 -12.18 -29.73
N CYS A 17 -3.40 -12.22 -30.98
CA CYS A 17 -4.36 -11.21 -31.48
C CYS A 17 -5.69 -11.79 -32.00
N GLY A 18 -5.80 -13.12 -32.16
CA GLY A 18 -7.00 -13.78 -32.66
C GLY A 18 -7.23 -13.70 -34.16
N GLU A 19 -6.34 -13.06 -34.94
CA GLU A 19 -6.45 -12.95 -36.39
C GLU A 19 -6.13 -14.29 -37.10
N CYS A 20 -6.87 -14.59 -38.18
CA CYS A 20 -6.58 -15.74 -39.04
C CYS A 20 -5.33 -15.45 -39.88
N VAL A 21 -4.30 -16.27 -39.73
CA VAL A 21 -3.03 -16.10 -40.45
C VAL A 21 -3.02 -17.04 -41.64
N ALA A 22 -3.10 -16.49 -42.85
CA ALA A 22 -3.09 -17.27 -44.10
C ALA A 22 -1.69 -17.78 -44.53
N GLY A 23 -0.65 -17.49 -43.75
CA GLY A 23 0.76 -17.78 -44.04
C GLY A 23 1.53 -18.38 -42.86
N ALA A 24 2.86 -18.22 -42.83
CA ALA A 24 3.71 -18.74 -41.76
C ALA A 24 3.37 -18.10 -40.41
N MET A 25 2.69 -18.85 -39.53
CA MET A 25 2.25 -18.43 -38.20
C MET A 25 3.40 -17.84 -37.38
N GLU A 26 4.60 -18.43 -37.46
CA GLU A 26 5.77 -17.97 -36.68
C GLU A 26 6.16 -16.53 -36.99
N ALA A 27 6.21 -16.14 -38.27
CA ALA A 27 6.55 -14.77 -38.67
C ALA A 27 5.49 -13.76 -38.24
N HIS A 28 4.21 -14.15 -38.25
CA HIS A 28 3.13 -13.31 -37.73
C HIS A 28 3.22 -13.17 -36.21
N VAL A 29 3.41 -14.28 -35.48
CA VAL A 29 3.51 -14.29 -34.01
C VAL A 29 4.70 -13.45 -33.54
N GLU A 30 5.88 -13.59 -34.16
CA GLU A 30 7.05 -12.79 -33.82
C GLU A 30 6.78 -11.29 -34.00
N LYS A 31 6.18 -10.90 -35.14
CA LYS A 31 5.81 -9.51 -35.41
C LYS A 31 4.72 -9.00 -34.47
N CYS A 32 3.79 -9.88 -34.08
CA CYS A 32 2.69 -9.57 -33.17
C CYS A 32 3.22 -9.32 -31.75
N LEU A 33 4.09 -10.20 -31.23
CA LEU A 33 4.74 -10.05 -29.93
C LEU A 33 5.59 -8.77 -29.87
N GLN A 34 6.37 -8.48 -30.92
CA GLN A 34 7.12 -7.23 -30.98
C GLN A 34 6.22 -5.98 -30.97
N ARG A 35 5.02 -6.07 -31.54
CA ARG A 35 4.04 -4.97 -31.52
C ARG A 35 3.44 -4.75 -30.13
N PHE A 36 3.16 -5.83 -29.39
CA PHE A 36 2.71 -5.75 -28.01
C PHE A 36 3.79 -5.15 -27.10
N SER A 37 5.06 -5.54 -27.26
CA SER A 37 6.17 -4.97 -26.49
C SER A 37 6.44 -3.49 -26.79
N LYS A 38 6.17 -3.02 -28.02
CA LYS A 38 6.40 -1.63 -28.45
C LYS A 38 5.25 -0.67 -28.20
N ASN A 39 4.08 -1.19 -27.81
CA ASN A 39 2.92 -0.38 -27.52
C ASN A 39 2.55 -0.52 -26.04
N PRO A 40 3.26 0.16 -25.11
CA PRO A 40 2.77 0.32 -23.76
C PRO A 40 1.52 1.19 -23.84
N LYS A 41 0.37 0.57 -24.13
CA LYS A 41 -0.93 1.21 -24.10
C LYS A 41 -1.11 1.74 -22.69
N SER A 42 -0.94 3.05 -22.54
CA SER A 42 -1.20 3.81 -21.31
C SER A 42 -0.33 3.35 -20.15
N ALA A 43 0.69 4.14 -19.80
CA ALA A 43 1.33 4.00 -18.51
C ALA A 43 0.27 4.20 -17.42
N GLU A 44 -0.32 3.10 -16.95
CA GLU A 44 -1.22 3.13 -15.82
C GLU A 44 -0.46 3.75 -14.64
N PRO A 45 -1.09 4.66 -13.89
CA PRO A 45 -0.46 5.30 -12.76
C PRO A 45 -0.02 4.23 -11.76
N CYS A 46 1.29 4.08 -11.58
CA CYS A 46 1.91 3.16 -10.64
C CYS A 46 2.40 3.95 -9.44
N VAL A 47 1.76 3.76 -8.30
CA VAL A 47 2.19 4.30 -7.01
C VAL A 47 2.83 3.19 -6.17
N CYS A 48 3.95 3.50 -5.52
CA CYS A 48 4.60 2.56 -4.62
C CYS A 48 3.70 2.30 -3.39
N VAL A 49 3.40 1.05 -3.08
CA VAL A 49 2.53 0.69 -1.94
C VAL A 49 3.17 0.95 -0.58
N VAL A 50 4.51 0.99 -0.55
CA VAL A 50 5.29 1.19 0.69
C VAL A 50 5.37 2.67 1.04
N CYS A 51 5.86 3.50 0.11
CA CYS A 51 6.11 4.93 0.37
C CYS A 51 5.06 5.88 -0.25
N ARG A 52 4.05 5.35 -0.96
CA ARG A 52 3.01 6.12 -1.68
C ARG A 52 3.54 7.11 -2.73
N LYS A 53 4.81 7.02 -3.11
CA LYS A 53 5.40 7.87 -4.16
C LYS A 53 4.96 7.40 -5.53
N ASP A 54 4.64 8.35 -6.40
CA ASP A 54 4.41 8.07 -7.81
C ASP A 54 5.70 7.56 -8.45
N ILE A 55 5.64 6.35 -9.00
CA ILE A 55 6.72 5.69 -9.74
C ILE A 55 6.28 5.40 -11.18
N THR A 56 5.25 6.11 -11.65
CA THR A 56 4.69 5.94 -12.99
C THR A 56 5.72 6.28 -14.07
N SER A 57 6.60 7.24 -13.78
CA SER A 57 7.69 7.65 -14.66
C SER A 57 8.90 6.69 -14.68
N LEU A 58 8.95 5.70 -13.79
CA LEU A 58 10.05 4.73 -13.73
C LEU A 58 9.79 3.55 -14.68
N ASP A 59 10.85 3.02 -15.30
CA ASP A 59 10.82 1.77 -16.05
C ASP A 59 10.53 0.57 -15.13
N GLU A 60 10.07 -0.56 -15.68
CA GLU A 60 9.72 -1.75 -14.89
C GLU A 60 10.83 -2.21 -13.94
N ALA A 61 12.08 -2.24 -14.43
CA ALA A 61 13.25 -2.58 -13.62
C ALA A 61 13.50 -1.56 -12.49
N GLN A 62 13.28 -0.27 -12.77
CA GLN A 62 13.44 0.81 -11.78
C GLN A 62 12.30 0.84 -10.76
N ARG A 63 11.07 0.51 -11.17
CA ARG A 63 9.92 0.33 -10.27
C ARG A 63 10.20 -0.81 -9.30
N MET A 64 10.67 -1.95 -9.80
CA MET A 64 11.04 -3.10 -8.96
C MET A 64 12.19 -2.76 -8.01
N ALA A 65 13.26 -2.11 -8.49
CA ALA A 65 14.36 -1.67 -7.65
C ALA A 65 13.91 -0.67 -6.57
N HIS A 66 13.00 0.26 -6.91
CA HIS A 66 12.40 1.18 -5.96
C HIS A 66 11.61 0.45 -4.87
N VAL A 67 10.71 -0.47 -5.27
CA VAL A 67 9.88 -1.22 -4.32
C VAL A 67 10.75 -2.07 -3.40
N ASN A 68 11.75 -2.78 -3.93
CA ASN A 68 12.69 -3.56 -3.12
C ASN A 68 13.42 -2.66 -2.12
N ARG A 69 14.05 -1.57 -2.58
CA ARG A 69 14.71 -0.60 -1.69
C ARG A 69 13.78 0.00 -0.63
N CYS A 70 12.50 0.21 -0.97
CA CYS A 70 11.51 0.66 -0.01
C CYS A 70 11.16 -0.41 1.03
N LEU A 71 11.10 -1.70 0.65
CA LEU A 71 10.93 -2.82 1.57
C LEU A 71 12.16 -3.03 2.45
N ASP A 72 13.36 -2.84 1.90
CA ASP A 72 14.65 -2.94 2.59
C ASP A 72 14.91 -1.77 3.56
N GLY A 73 14.00 -0.80 3.65
CA GLY A 73 14.05 0.30 4.62
C GLY A 73 14.99 1.45 4.27
N GLU A 74 15.62 1.42 3.09
CA GLU A 74 16.50 2.51 2.61
C GLU A 74 15.72 3.66 1.94
N GLY A 75 14.45 3.42 1.59
CA GLY A 75 13.51 4.46 1.19
C GLY A 75 13.00 5.26 2.37
N LYS A 76 13.83 6.17 2.91
CA LYS A 76 13.39 7.26 3.79
C LYS A 76 12.37 8.12 3.04
N GLU A 77 11.10 7.88 3.29
CA GLU A 77 10.11 8.89 3.65
C GLU A 77 9.13 8.22 4.62
N PRO A 78 8.75 8.88 5.72
CA PRO A 78 7.96 8.26 6.75
C PRO A 78 6.61 7.87 6.14
N VAL A 79 6.37 6.56 6.07
CA VAL A 79 5.01 6.06 6.25
C VAL A 79 4.52 6.80 7.49
N GLN A 80 3.39 7.49 7.39
CA GLN A 80 2.66 7.94 8.57
C GLN A 80 2.16 6.67 9.28
N GLU A 81 3.11 5.95 9.87
CA GLU A 81 2.88 5.08 10.99
C GLU A 81 2.10 5.93 12.00
N PRO A 82 1.05 5.37 12.63
CA PRO A 82 0.33 6.10 13.66
C PRO A 82 1.37 6.62 14.63
N VAL A 83 1.48 7.95 14.70
CA VAL A 83 2.48 8.67 15.45
C VAL A 83 2.39 8.28 16.92
N VAL A 84 3.11 7.22 17.29
CA VAL A 84 3.65 7.09 18.63
C VAL A 84 5.00 7.77 18.58
N SER A 85 4.94 9.10 18.49
CA SER A 85 6.09 9.97 18.35
C SER A 85 7.15 9.67 19.41
N THR A 86 8.37 9.48 18.94
CA THR A 86 9.61 9.67 19.71
C THR A 86 9.84 11.17 19.92
N PRO A 87 10.65 11.56 20.93
CA PRO A 87 10.68 12.94 21.40
C PRO A 87 11.43 13.86 20.42
N SER A 88 10.77 14.93 19.98
CA SER A 88 11.44 16.09 19.38
C SER A 88 11.71 17.13 20.46
N ARG A 89 12.96 17.63 20.52
CA ARG A 89 13.52 18.55 21.52
C ARG A 89 12.96 19.98 21.52
N ASN A 90 11.76 20.20 20.96
CA ASN A 90 11.10 21.49 21.02
C ASN A 90 9.82 21.35 21.83
N GLY A 91 9.70 22.15 22.90
CA GLY A 91 8.67 22.12 23.95
C GLY A 91 7.24 22.42 23.50
N SER A 92 6.78 21.76 22.45
CA SER A 92 5.36 21.57 22.16
C SER A 92 4.89 20.36 22.96
N PRO A 93 3.72 20.38 23.63
CA PRO A 93 3.16 19.21 24.28
C PRO A 93 2.64 18.26 23.19
N GLY A 94 3.58 17.62 22.49
CA GLY A 94 3.30 16.48 21.63
C GLY A 94 2.57 15.47 22.49
N PHE A 95 1.35 15.16 22.09
CA PHE A 95 0.43 14.33 22.85
C PHE A 95 0.98 12.90 22.94
N MET A 96 1.82 12.69 23.94
CA MET A 96 2.32 11.38 24.31
C MET A 96 1.13 10.63 24.89
N LEU A 97 0.62 9.64 24.15
CA LEU A 97 -0.28 8.62 24.68
C LEU A 97 0.46 7.80 25.74
N LEU A 98 0.64 8.40 26.91
CA LEU A 98 1.13 7.77 28.12
C LEU A 98 -0.01 7.01 28.81
N ASP A 99 -1.24 7.09 28.29
CA ASP A 99 -2.41 6.40 28.83
C ASP A 99 -2.82 5.26 27.89
N CYS A 100 -3.12 4.10 28.46
CA CYS A 100 -3.62 2.95 27.71
C CYS A 100 -5.06 3.22 27.23
N PRO A 101 -5.37 3.16 25.93
CA PRO A 101 -6.72 3.36 25.40
C PRO A 101 -7.71 2.26 25.84
N LEU A 102 -7.21 1.13 26.33
CA LEU A 102 -8.02 -0.06 26.61
C LEU A 102 -8.42 -0.19 28.08
N CYS A 103 -7.59 0.34 28.99
CA CYS A 103 -7.79 0.20 30.44
C CYS A 103 -7.43 1.47 31.23
N GLU A 104 -7.16 2.57 30.52
CA GLU A 104 -6.96 3.93 31.05
C GLU A 104 -5.75 4.09 31.99
N ARG A 105 -4.87 3.08 32.05
CA ARG A 105 -3.64 3.15 32.86
C ARG A 105 -2.65 4.16 32.30
N SER A 106 -2.19 5.05 33.16
CA SER A 106 -1.12 6.00 32.85
C SER A 106 0.28 5.43 33.11
N PHE A 107 1.22 5.74 32.23
CA PHE A 107 2.62 5.31 32.27
C PHE A 107 3.56 6.52 32.31
N LYS A 108 4.80 6.29 32.76
CA LYS A 108 5.84 7.33 32.81
C LYS A 108 6.64 7.42 31.51
N THR A 109 6.67 6.35 30.72
CA THR A 109 7.42 6.27 29.47
C THR A 109 6.55 5.70 28.35
N SER A 110 6.81 6.15 27.12
CA SER A 110 6.12 5.63 25.92
C SER A 110 6.36 4.12 25.73
N GLU A 111 7.57 3.64 26.03
CA GLU A 111 7.92 2.21 25.94
C GLU A 111 7.11 1.35 26.93
N ALA A 112 6.96 1.79 28.18
CA ALA A 112 6.14 1.07 29.15
C ALA A 112 4.66 1.02 28.73
N CYS A 113 4.16 2.12 28.16
CA CYS A 113 2.79 2.19 27.63
C CYS A 113 2.60 1.21 26.46
N LYS A 114 3.50 1.20 25.47
CA LYS A 114 3.46 0.27 24.33
C LYS A 114 3.44 -1.19 24.77
N ASN A 115 4.35 -1.55 25.66
CA ASN A 115 4.43 -2.92 26.18
C ASN A 115 3.18 -3.30 26.96
N HIS A 116 2.63 -2.37 27.73
CA HIS A 116 1.36 -2.59 28.41
C HIS A 116 0.21 -2.77 27.42
N ILE A 117 0.07 -1.93 26.39
CA ILE A 117 -1.02 -2.02 25.41
C ILE A 117 -1.02 -3.39 24.74
N LYS A 118 0.16 -3.89 24.35
CA LYS A 118 0.30 -5.25 23.78
C LYS A 118 -0.20 -6.34 24.73
N GLN A 119 0.15 -6.25 26.01
CA GLN A 119 -0.31 -7.22 27.00
C GLN A 119 -1.80 -7.05 27.34
N CYS A 120 -2.28 -5.82 27.38
CA CYS A 120 -3.65 -5.46 27.71
C CYS A 120 -4.62 -5.89 26.62
N SER A 121 -4.24 -5.72 25.34
CA SER A 121 -5.03 -6.21 24.21
C SER A 121 -5.19 -7.71 24.22
N THR A 122 -4.12 -8.45 24.54
CA THR A 122 -4.17 -9.91 24.64
C THR A 122 -5.06 -10.35 25.80
N LYS A 123 -4.97 -9.68 26.96
CA LYS A 123 -5.85 -9.95 28.12
C LYS A 123 -7.33 -9.68 27.81
N LEU A 124 -7.62 -8.67 26.99
CA LEU A 124 -8.98 -8.30 26.58
C LEU A 124 -9.47 -9.05 25.34
N GLY A 125 -8.68 -9.98 24.79
CA GLY A 125 -9.04 -10.75 23.59
C GLY A 125 -9.20 -9.88 22.33
N MET A 126 -8.57 -8.70 22.29
CA MET A 126 -8.66 -7.78 21.17
C MET A 126 -7.69 -8.15 20.04
N SER A 127 -8.17 -8.07 18.81
CA SER A 127 -7.31 -8.22 17.64
C SER A 127 -6.40 -7.00 17.46
N PRO A 128 -5.21 -7.16 16.84
CA PRO A 128 -4.30 -6.05 16.56
C PRO A 128 -4.97 -4.91 15.79
N LYS A 129 -5.87 -5.24 14.86
CA LYS A 129 -6.65 -4.25 14.10
C LYS A 129 -7.54 -3.40 15.00
N GLN A 130 -8.23 -4.01 15.96
CA GLN A 130 -9.09 -3.29 16.91
C GLN A 130 -8.28 -2.36 17.82
N VAL A 131 -7.09 -2.79 18.25
CA VAL A 131 -6.19 -1.96 19.08
C VAL A 131 -5.71 -0.75 18.30
N VAL A 132 -5.27 -0.94 17.05
CA VAL A 132 -4.84 0.16 16.18
C VAL A 132 -5.99 1.14 15.93
N GLU A 133 -7.20 0.64 15.71
CA GLU A 133 -8.38 1.50 15.50
C GLU A 133 -8.74 2.31 16.76
N ALA A 134 -8.68 1.69 17.95
CA ALA A 134 -8.89 2.39 19.21
C ALA A 134 -7.86 3.51 19.44
N ILE A 135 -6.58 3.25 19.11
CA ILE A 135 -5.52 4.27 19.19
C ILE A 135 -5.79 5.42 18.23
N ARG A 136 -6.14 5.12 16.97
CA ARG A 136 -6.46 6.14 15.95
C ARG A 136 -7.65 6.99 16.36
N LEU A 137 -8.70 6.38 16.90
CA LEU A 137 -9.87 7.09 17.40
C LEU A 137 -9.51 8.04 18.54
N GLN A 138 -8.68 7.60 19.49
CA GLN A 138 -8.21 8.45 20.58
C GLN A 138 -7.34 9.62 20.08
N GLN A 139 -6.46 9.37 19.11
CA GLN A 139 -5.66 10.43 18.49
C GLN A 139 -6.53 11.47 17.77
N ARG A 140 -7.52 11.01 16.99
CA ARG A 140 -8.45 11.89 16.29
C ARG A 140 -9.26 12.75 17.26
N TYR A 141 -9.85 12.13 18.29
CA TYR A 141 -10.60 12.84 19.32
C TYR A 141 -9.77 13.96 19.96
N VAL A 142 -8.51 13.66 20.28
CA VAL A 142 -7.61 14.65 20.87
C VAL A 142 -7.26 15.75 19.89
N GLN A 143 -6.98 15.42 18.63
CA GLN A 143 -6.71 16.40 17.59
C GLN A 143 -7.90 17.34 17.36
N GLU A 144 -9.13 16.81 17.32
CA GLU A 144 -10.36 17.59 17.18
C GLU A 144 -10.57 18.53 18.37
N ARG A 145 -10.31 18.07 19.61
CA ARG A 145 -10.37 18.94 20.80
C ARG A 145 -9.33 20.04 20.79
N MET A 146 -8.10 19.72 20.43
CA MET A 146 -7.01 20.69 20.35
C MET A 146 -7.32 21.76 19.28
N ALA A 147 -7.85 21.35 18.12
CA ALA A 147 -8.27 22.28 17.07
C ALA A 147 -9.43 23.19 17.53
N ALA A 148 -10.30 22.69 18.39
CA ALA A 148 -11.37 23.47 19.03
C ALA A 148 -10.89 24.32 20.24
N GLY A 149 -9.59 24.33 20.56
CA GLY A 149 -9.05 25.05 21.72
C GLY A 149 -9.48 24.46 23.08
N LEU A 150 -10.01 23.23 23.09
CA LEU A 150 -10.47 22.55 24.30
C LEU A 150 -9.32 21.78 24.96
N PRO A 151 -9.21 21.80 26.30
CA PRO A 151 -8.19 21.03 26.99
C PRO A 151 -8.41 19.53 26.78
N VAL A 152 -7.31 18.80 26.73
CA VAL A 152 -7.32 17.34 26.71
C VAL A 152 -7.64 16.85 28.11
N VAL A 153 -8.86 16.34 28.28
CA VAL A 153 -9.31 15.78 29.55
C VAL A 153 -8.76 14.37 29.66
N ARG A 154 -7.85 14.15 30.62
CA ARG A 154 -7.45 12.79 31.02
C ARG A 154 -8.63 12.21 31.81
N ARG A 155 -9.24 11.14 31.29
CA ARG A 155 -10.23 10.38 32.06
C ARG A 155 -9.46 9.66 33.17
N ARG A 156 -9.89 9.87 34.42
CA ARG A 156 -9.27 9.33 35.64
C ARG A 156 -10.19 8.28 36.25
#